data_AF-A0AAB0A6P1-F1
#
_entry.id   AF-A0AAB0A6P1-F1
#
_cell.length_a   1.000
_cell.length_b   1.000
_cell.length_c   1.000
_cell.angle_alpha   90.00
_cell.angle_beta   90.00
_cell.angle_gamma   90.00
#
_symmetry.space_group_name_H-M   'P 1'
#
loop_
_entity.id
_entity.type
_entity.pdbx_description
1 polymer ?
#
loop_
_entity_poly.entity_id
_entity_poly.type
_entity_poly.pdbx_seq_one_letter_code
_entity_poly.pdbx_strand_id
1 'polypeptide(L)'
;MPCPFVYERDDDAAAEDEDDYSTWCHVYYLSRITTMKSLLVVIALAGVVASVSANFCFVCNTRDDTACLHPEGTLLMRDCHGSNNNTCFTRIVNREIERGCLATLSVADVANCNADTVCELCHDVENQGRCNGAVFPEHRLHCHQCTGTTNDTCGEEITTTARLCRFFDVQDQCFVNVVGDRVERGCLSESEFCRTTEQNCHVCDGHGCNFRHYADGAMSIVVSMKTLIVALLAAVAYGSLKQ
;
A
#
# COMPACT_ATOMS: atom_id res chain seq x y z
N MET A 1 13.89 -62.79 4.97
CA MET A 1 14.85 -62.01 4.14
C MET A 1 16.23 -62.27 4.73
N PRO A 2 17.25 -62.67 3.94
CA PRO A 2 18.56 -63.00 4.50
C PRO A 2 19.29 -61.72 4.95
N CYS A 3 19.98 -61.78 6.11
CA CYS A 3 20.84 -60.69 6.59
C CYS A 3 21.96 -60.44 5.56
N PRO A 4 22.30 -59.18 5.23
CA PRO A 4 23.25 -58.87 4.17
C PRO A 4 24.68 -58.92 4.72
N PHE A 5 25.13 -60.07 5.20
CA PHE A 5 26.55 -60.36 5.43
C PHE A 5 26.76 -61.87 5.25
N VAL A 6 27.15 -62.26 4.05
CA VAL A 6 27.79 -63.55 3.79
C VAL A 6 29.28 -63.27 3.94
N TYR A 7 29.87 -63.67 5.07
CA TYR A 7 31.32 -63.73 5.19
C TYR A 7 31.78 -64.94 4.36
N GLU A 8 32.68 -64.72 3.40
CA GLU A 8 33.41 -65.80 2.74
C GLU A 8 34.15 -66.61 3.81
N ARG A 9 33.98 -67.93 3.73
CA ARG A 9 34.50 -68.91 4.68
C ARG A 9 35.95 -69.21 4.29
N ASP A 10 36.90 -68.51 4.90
CA ASP A 10 38.29 -68.96 4.91
C ASP A 10 38.45 -69.99 6.03
N ASP A 11 38.77 -71.21 5.62
CA ASP A 11 39.07 -72.35 6.49
C ASP A 11 40.33 -72.02 7.32
N ASP A 12 40.18 -71.64 8.59
CA ASP A 12 41.07 -72.03 9.69
C ASP A 12 40.63 -71.42 11.04
N ALA A 13 40.35 -72.31 11.99
CA ALA A 13 40.29 -72.12 13.44
C ALA A 13 39.05 -71.47 14.11
N ALA A 14 38.56 -72.23 15.10
CA ALA A 14 37.66 -71.91 16.21
C ALA A 14 36.16 -71.76 15.89
N ALA A 15 35.39 -72.73 16.38
CA ALA A 15 33.97 -72.62 16.58
C ALA A 15 33.70 -71.51 17.61
N GLU A 16 33.23 -70.35 17.16
CA GLU A 16 32.57 -69.36 18.00
C GLU A 16 31.07 -69.30 17.63
N ASP A 17 30.28 -69.78 18.59
CA ASP A 17 28.84 -69.67 18.85
C ASP A 17 27.88 -69.17 17.74
N GLU A 18 27.01 -70.08 17.26
CA GLU A 18 25.82 -69.77 16.44
C GLU A 18 24.84 -68.78 17.11
N ASP A 19 24.95 -68.57 18.43
CA ASP A 19 24.12 -67.62 19.20
C ASP A 19 24.49 -66.14 18.95
N ASP A 20 25.70 -65.86 18.45
CA ASP A 20 26.15 -64.49 18.19
C ASP A 20 25.46 -63.93 16.92
N TYR A 21 25.43 -64.70 15.82
CA TYR A 21 24.84 -64.28 14.54
C TYR A 21 23.35 -63.91 14.63
N SER A 22 22.58 -64.69 15.38
CA SER A 22 21.16 -64.42 15.65
C SER A 22 20.99 -63.10 16.40
N THR A 23 21.84 -62.86 17.41
CA THR A 23 21.84 -61.66 18.24
C THR A 23 22.20 -60.41 17.42
N TRP A 24 23.22 -60.46 16.56
CA TRP A 24 23.59 -59.37 15.66
C TRP A 24 22.48 -59.04 14.64
N CYS A 25 21.83 -60.03 14.05
CA CYS A 25 20.69 -59.82 13.16
C CYS A 25 19.50 -59.19 13.89
N HIS A 26 19.22 -59.61 15.13
CA HIS A 26 18.16 -59.03 15.95
C HIS A 26 18.45 -57.57 16.32
N VAL A 27 19.69 -57.26 16.70
CA VAL A 27 20.15 -55.89 17.01
C VAL A 27 20.12 -55.01 15.76
N TYR A 28 20.57 -55.50 14.60
CA TYR A 28 20.52 -54.78 13.33
C TYR A 28 19.08 -54.49 12.89
N TYR A 29 18.17 -55.45 13.05
CA TYR A 29 16.75 -55.30 12.69
C TYR A 29 16.02 -54.35 13.65
N LEU A 30 16.25 -54.46 14.96
CA LEU A 30 15.70 -53.53 15.96
C LEU A 30 16.24 -52.11 15.76
N SER A 31 17.52 -51.96 15.43
CA SER A 31 18.13 -50.67 15.06
C SER A 31 17.48 -50.08 13.81
N ARG A 32 17.33 -50.86 12.73
CA ARG A 32 16.62 -50.45 11.50
C ARG A 32 15.17 -50.05 11.75
N ILE A 33 14.43 -50.80 12.57
CA ILE A 33 13.05 -50.49 12.95
C ILE A 33 13.00 -49.19 13.76
N THR A 34 13.91 -49.01 14.71
CA THR A 34 13.98 -47.80 15.53
C THR A 34 14.29 -46.59 14.67
N THR A 35 15.26 -46.70 13.75
CA THR A 35 15.62 -45.64 12.78
C THR A 35 14.46 -45.32 11.84
N MET A 36 13.71 -46.33 11.34
CA MET A 36 12.51 -46.11 10.53
C MET A 36 11.38 -45.44 11.31
N LYS A 37 11.14 -45.85 12.56
CA LYS A 37 10.14 -45.23 13.45
C LYS A 37 10.52 -43.79 13.76
N SER A 38 11.79 -43.53 14.05
CA SER A 38 12.32 -42.18 14.25
C SER A 38 12.20 -41.33 13.00
N LEU A 39 12.46 -41.89 11.81
CA LEU A 39 12.29 -41.19 10.53
C LEU A 39 10.82 -40.85 10.26
N LEU A 40 9.89 -41.77 10.53
CA LEU A 40 8.46 -41.56 10.36
C LEU A 40 7.91 -40.52 11.36
N VAL A 41 8.41 -40.50 12.60
CA VAL A 41 8.07 -39.47 13.59
C VAL A 41 8.64 -38.10 13.17
N VAL A 42 9.86 -38.05 12.64
CA VAL A 42 10.44 -36.81 12.11
C VAL A 42 9.68 -36.31 10.88
N ILE A 43 9.25 -37.20 9.97
CA ILE A 43 8.42 -36.83 8.81
C ILE A 43 7.01 -36.40 9.25
N ALA A 44 6.43 -37.04 10.27
CA ALA A 44 5.14 -36.62 10.82
C ALA A 44 5.23 -35.27 11.54
N LEU A 45 6.27 -35.02 12.33
CA LEU A 45 6.53 -33.72 12.97
C LEU A 45 6.88 -32.63 11.94
N ALA A 46 7.63 -32.97 10.88
CA ALA A 46 7.90 -32.08 9.74
C ALA A 46 6.65 -31.81 8.89
N GLY A 47 5.74 -32.77 8.79
CA GLY A 47 4.45 -32.62 8.12
C GLY A 47 3.48 -31.73 8.88
N VAL A 48 3.56 -31.69 10.21
CA VAL A 48 2.73 -30.81 11.06
C VAL A 48 3.20 -29.35 11.00
N VAL A 49 4.47 -29.07 10.70
CA VAL A 49 4.97 -27.68 10.52
C VAL A 49 4.69 -27.10 9.13
N ALA A 50 4.17 -27.87 8.19
CA ALA A 50 3.78 -27.39 6.87
C ALA A 50 2.26 -27.19 6.82
N SER A 51 1.80 -25.94 7.03
CA SER A 51 0.56 -25.30 6.51
C SER A 51 -0.06 -24.30 7.51
N VAL A 52 0.73 -23.38 8.08
CA VAL A 52 0.14 -22.13 8.60
C VAL A 52 0.24 -21.13 7.46
N SER A 53 -0.82 -21.04 6.64
CA SER A 53 -0.98 -19.90 5.73
C SER A 53 -1.22 -18.66 6.57
N ALA A 54 -0.26 -17.75 6.60
CA ALA A 54 -0.40 -16.50 7.34
C ALA A 54 -1.03 -15.45 6.41
N ASN A 55 -2.22 -14.98 6.78
CA ASN A 55 -3.08 -14.17 5.92
C ASN A 55 -3.01 -12.72 6.39
N PHE A 56 -2.00 -11.98 5.97
CA PHE A 56 -1.85 -10.59 6.40
C PHE A 56 -2.53 -9.63 5.44
N CYS A 57 -3.12 -8.56 5.98
CA CYS A 57 -3.56 -7.39 5.21
C CYS A 57 -3.02 -6.13 5.87
N PHE A 58 -2.97 -5.00 5.15
CA PHE A 58 -2.91 -3.72 5.84
C PHE A 58 -4.22 -3.48 6.59
N VAL A 59 -4.11 -3.14 7.88
CA VAL A 59 -5.25 -2.84 8.75
C VAL A 59 -5.01 -1.50 9.43
N CYS A 60 -5.66 -0.46 8.92
CA CYS A 60 -5.45 0.91 9.35
C CYS A 60 -6.59 1.82 8.87
N ASN A 61 -6.62 3.05 9.38
CA ASN A 61 -7.45 4.11 8.81
C ASN A 61 -6.70 5.46 8.84
N THR A 62 -7.07 6.37 7.94
CA THR A 62 -6.42 7.70 7.84
C THR A 62 -6.90 8.71 8.87
N ARG A 63 -7.88 8.35 9.70
CA ARG A 63 -8.28 9.16 10.86
C ARG A 63 -7.20 9.12 11.92
N ASP A 64 -6.71 7.92 12.20
CA ASP A 64 -5.77 7.60 13.27
C ASP A 64 -4.31 7.66 12.78
N ASP A 65 -4.04 7.25 11.54
CA ASP A 65 -2.69 7.24 10.96
C ASP A 65 -2.70 7.62 9.47
N THR A 66 -2.11 8.77 9.12
CA THR A 66 -2.03 9.24 7.73
C THR A 66 -1.16 8.36 6.85
N ALA A 67 -0.26 7.54 7.42
CA ALA A 67 0.48 6.54 6.65
C ALA A 67 -0.45 5.50 5.99
N CYS A 68 -1.68 5.35 6.47
CA CYS A 68 -2.67 4.48 5.86
C CYS A 68 -3.11 4.90 4.44
N LEU A 69 -2.81 6.14 4.02
CA LEU A 69 -3.03 6.59 2.64
C LEU A 69 -2.25 5.73 1.64
N HIS A 70 -1.00 5.43 1.98
CA HIS A 70 -0.10 4.60 1.20
C HIS A 70 0.82 3.86 2.17
N PRO A 71 0.34 2.73 2.72
CA PRO A 71 1.04 2.02 3.77
C PRO A 71 2.26 1.30 3.20
N GLU A 72 3.39 1.45 3.89
CA GLU A 72 4.68 0.88 3.49
C GLU A 72 5.21 -0.06 4.58
N GLY A 73 5.99 -1.05 4.17
CA GLY A 73 6.58 -2.02 5.10
C GLY A 73 5.52 -2.82 5.89
N THR A 74 5.87 -3.26 7.10
CA THR A 74 5.07 -4.24 7.87
C THR A 74 4.32 -3.65 9.07
N LEU A 75 4.55 -2.37 9.41
CA LEU A 75 4.05 -1.75 10.65
C LEU A 75 2.52 -1.75 10.76
N LEU A 76 1.83 -1.57 9.62
CA LEU A 76 0.38 -1.55 9.53
C LEU A 76 -0.22 -2.90 9.11
N MET A 77 0.59 -3.95 8.95
CA MET A 77 0.11 -5.27 8.60
C MET A 77 -0.41 -6.03 9.84
N ARG A 78 -1.54 -6.71 9.72
CA ARG A 78 -2.09 -7.60 10.77
C ARG A 78 -2.56 -8.91 10.16
N ASP A 79 -2.52 -9.97 10.96
CA ASP A 79 -3.01 -11.29 10.56
C ASP A 79 -4.54 -11.31 10.59
N CYS A 80 -5.14 -11.83 9.53
CA CYS A 80 -6.57 -11.95 9.31
C CYS A 80 -7.05 -13.34 9.76
N HIS A 81 -7.15 -13.50 11.07
CA HIS A 81 -7.64 -14.75 11.68
C HIS A 81 -9.06 -15.10 11.23
N GLY A 82 -9.33 -16.38 11.02
CA GLY A 82 -10.68 -16.90 10.77
C GLY A 82 -11.16 -16.82 9.31
N SER A 83 -10.32 -16.34 8.39
CA SER A 83 -10.60 -16.39 6.97
C SER A 83 -9.70 -17.39 6.26
N ASN A 84 -10.29 -18.39 5.61
CA ASN A 84 -9.58 -19.27 4.67
C ASN A 84 -9.26 -18.53 3.35
N ASN A 85 -9.70 -17.28 3.22
CA ASN A 85 -9.46 -16.47 2.04
C ASN A 85 -8.47 -15.35 2.39
N ASN A 86 -7.45 -15.19 1.56
CA ASN A 86 -6.45 -14.12 1.65
C ASN A 86 -7.03 -12.82 1.09
N THR A 87 -8.27 -12.47 1.47
CA THR A 87 -8.98 -11.33 0.88
C THR A 87 -8.90 -10.14 1.82
N CYS A 88 -8.40 -9.04 1.27
CA CYS A 88 -8.30 -7.76 1.94
C CYS A 88 -9.30 -6.78 1.33
N PHE A 89 -9.58 -5.68 2.02
CA PHE A 89 -10.33 -4.56 1.47
C PHE A 89 -9.57 -3.24 1.63
N THR A 90 -9.91 -2.30 0.75
CA THR A 90 -9.68 -0.86 0.92
C THR A 90 -11.01 -0.15 0.66
N ARG A 91 -11.41 0.78 1.52
CA ARG A 91 -12.66 1.53 1.34
C ARG A 91 -12.55 2.96 1.81
N ILE A 92 -13.52 3.77 1.40
CA ILE A 92 -13.69 5.16 1.84
C ILE A 92 -14.88 5.23 2.79
N VAL A 93 -14.65 5.70 4.01
CA VAL A 93 -15.68 5.99 5.01
C VAL A 93 -15.52 7.42 5.46
N ASN A 94 -16.57 8.25 5.31
CA ASN A 94 -16.54 9.67 5.66
C ASN A 94 -15.35 10.45 5.04
N ARG A 95 -15.01 10.14 3.78
CA ARG A 95 -13.85 10.68 3.02
C ARG A 95 -12.47 10.18 3.47
N GLU A 96 -12.40 9.32 4.49
CA GLU A 96 -11.16 8.72 4.99
C GLU A 96 -10.96 7.32 4.42
N ILE A 97 -9.71 6.87 4.32
CA ILE A 97 -9.38 5.51 3.90
C ILE A 97 -9.41 4.58 5.10
N GLU A 98 -9.99 3.42 4.90
CA GLU A 98 -9.96 2.28 5.81
C GLU A 98 -9.49 1.05 5.03
N ARG A 99 -8.53 0.33 5.59
CA ARG A 99 -7.99 -0.92 5.05
C ARG A 99 -8.18 -2.03 6.08
N GLY A 100 -8.49 -3.24 5.63
CA GLY A 100 -8.69 -4.35 6.55
C GLY A 100 -8.85 -5.71 5.91
N CYS A 101 -9.21 -6.68 6.74
CA CYS A 101 -9.49 -8.06 6.35
C CYS A 101 -10.95 -8.22 5.93
N LEU A 102 -11.26 -9.00 4.89
CA LEU A 102 -12.65 -9.26 4.48
C LEU A 102 -13.53 -9.75 5.65
N ALA A 103 -12.98 -10.58 6.54
CA ALA A 103 -13.71 -11.16 7.67
C ALA A 103 -14.23 -10.14 8.70
N THR A 104 -13.72 -8.90 8.69
CA THR A 104 -14.20 -7.83 9.59
C THR A 104 -15.37 -7.05 9.00
N LEU A 105 -15.71 -7.26 7.72
CA LEU A 105 -16.84 -6.61 7.07
C LEU A 105 -18.15 -7.35 7.37
N SER A 106 -19.25 -6.60 7.46
CA SER A 106 -20.58 -7.21 7.52
C SER A 106 -20.96 -7.81 6.17
N VAL A 107 -21.93 -8.75 6.15
CA VAL A 107 -22.43 -9.35 4.89
C VAL A 107 -22.95 -8.27 3.93
N ALA A 108 -23.58 -7.21 4.46
CA ALA A 108 -24.05 -6.08 3.68
C ALA A 108 -22.88 -5.26 3.10
N ASP A 109 -21.83 -5.02 3.88
CA ASP A 109 -20.65 -4.30 3.40
C ASP A 109 -19.92 -5.07 2.31
N VAL A 110 -19.78 -6.40 2.46
CA VAL A 110 -19.19 -7.26 1.42
C VAL A 110 -20.00 -7.19 0.13
N ALA A 111 -21.34 -7.24 0.21
CA ALA A 111 -22.19 -7.13 -0.98
C ALA A 111 -22.07 -5.77 -1.67
N ASN A 112 -21.83 -4.70 -0.91
CA ASN A 112 -21.67 -3.34 -1.42
C ASN A 112 -20.22 -3.01 -1.82
N CYS A 113 -19.23 -3.80 -1.41
CA CYS A 113 -17.81 -3.61 -1.70
C CYS A 113 -17.40 -4.20 -3.05
N ASN A 114 -18.13 -3.81 -4.10
CA ASN A 114 -17.82 -4.17 -5.49
C ASN A 114 -17.86 -2.92 -6.40
N ALA A 115 -17.78 -1.74 -5.78
CA ALA A 115 -17.86 -0.45 -6.44
C ALA A 115 -16.47 0.20 -6.38
N ASP A 116 -15.72 0.05 -7.47
CA ASP A 116 -14.29 0.39 -7.61
C ASP A 116 -13.90 1.78 -7.08
N THR A 117 -14.84 2.73 -7.00
CA THR A 117 -14.58 4.11 -6.55
C THR A 117 -14.66 4.32 -5.04
N VAL A 118 -15.33 3.43 -4.29
CA VAL A 118 -15.59 3.62 -2.85
C VAL A 118 -15.08 2.44 -2.03
N CYS A 119 -15.07 1.24 -2.60
CA CYS A 119 -14.64 0.04 -1.90
C CYS A 119 -14.12 -1.00 -2.89
N GLU A 120 -12.93 -1.51 -2.63
CA GLU A 120 -12.25 -2.53 -3.43
C GLU A 120 -11.91 -3.72 -2.54
N LEU A 121 -12.28 -4.91 -3.03
CA LEU A 121 -11.80 -6.18 -2.52
C LEU A 121 -10.68 -6.68 -3.41
N CYS A 122 -9.63 -7.19 -2.79
CA CYS A 122 -8.52 -7.79 -3.51
C CYS A 122 -8.06 -9.06 -2.81
N HIS A 123 -7.51 -9.99 -3.58
CA HIS A 123 -6.96 -11.22 -3.06
C HIS A 123 -5.44 -11.16 -3.08
N ASP A 124 -4.84 -11.37 -1.91
CA ASP A 124 -3.40 -11.41 -1.75
C ASP A 124 -2.82 -12.63 -2.47
N VAL A 125 -1.87 -12.35 -3.36
CA VAL A 125 -1.09 -13.39 -4.04
C VAL A 125 0.26 -13.50 -3.35
N GLU A 126 0.67 -14.73 -3.04
CA GLU A 126 1.95 -14.98 -2.39
C GLU A 126 3.11 -14.33 -3.14
N ASN A 127 4.03 -13.72 -2.39
CA ASN A 127 5.22 -13.02 -2.89
C ASN A 127 4.98 -11.75 -3.72
N GLN A 128 3.76 -11.18 -3.74
CA GLN A 128 3.44 -9.94 -4.48
C GLN A 128 3.15 -8.74 -3.57
N GLY A 129 3.50 -8.83 -2.28
CA GLY A 129 3.11 -7.83 -1.30
C GLY A 129 1.63 -7.94 -0.92
N ARG A 130 1.10 -6.91 -0.23
CA ARG A 130 -0.30 -6.85 0.17
C ARG A 130 -1.09 -6.08 -0.88
N CYS A 131 -2.12 -6.72 -1.44
CA CYS A 131 -2.92 -6.18 -2.53
C CYS A 131 -3.61 -4.88 -2.12
N ASN A 132 -4.01 -4.77 -0.84
CA ASN A 132 -4.67 -3.59 -0.30
C ASN A 132 -3.69 -2.49 0.14
N GLY A 133 -2.50 -2.37 -0.48
CA GLY A 133 -1.50 -1.34 -0.20
C GLY A 133 -1.46 -0.19 -1.21
N ALA A 134 -2.08 -0.36 -2.39
CA ALA A 134 -2.08 0.64 -3.44
C ALA A 134 -2.84 1.92 -3.03
N VAL A 135 -2.48 3.05 -3.63
CA VAL A 135 -3.21 4.32 -3.47
C VAL A 135 -4.65 4.13 -3.93
N PHE A 136 -5.60 4.53 -3.09
CA PHE A 136 -7.03 4.34 -3.35
C PHE A 136 -7.83 5.64 -3.15
N PRO A 137 -8.73 5.99 -4.08
CA PRO A 137 -8.79 5.48 -5.45
C PRO A 137 -7.51 5.88 -6.23
N GLU A 138 -7.23 5.21 -7.36
CA GLU A 138 -5.99 5.41 -8.12
C GLU A 138 -5.76 6.88 -8.53
N HIS A 139 -6.83 7.60 -8.86
CA HIS A 139 -6.78 9.00 -9.31
C HIS A 139 -6.93 10.04 -8.18
N ARG A 140 -6.58 9.67 -6.95
CA ARG A 140 -6.63 10.59 -5.80
C ARG A 140 -5.75 11.83 -6.05
N LEU A 141 -6.27 13.01 -5.76
CA LEU A 141 -5.54 14.27 -5.94
C LEU A 141 -4.26 14.32 -5.09
N HIS A 142 -3.22 14.93 -5.66
CA HIS A 142 -1.98 15.24 -4.97
C HIS A 142 -1.75 16.74 -5.02
N CYS A 143 -1.40 17.36 -3.90
CA CYS A 143 -1.09 18.79 -3.82
C CYS A 143 0.22 19.01 -3.07
N HIS A 144 0.87 20.14 -3.32
CA HIS A 144 1.92 20.60 -2.42
C HIS A 144 1.26 21.05 -1.11
N GLN A 145 1.81 20.59 0.01
CA GLN A 145 1.26 20.81 1.34
C GLN A 145 2.36 21.39 2.23
N CYS A 146 2.21 22.64 2.64
CA CYS A 146 3.17 23.32 3.50
C CYS A 146 2.55 24.52 4.23
N THR A 147 3.21 24.95 5.29
CA THR A 147 2.93 26.22 5.96
C THR A 147 4.27 26.88 6.26
N GLY A 148 4.39 28.15 5.92
CA GLY A 148 5.60 28.93 6.15
C GLY A 148 5.36 30.40 5.87
N THR A 149 6.43 31.11 5.54
CA THR A 149 6.38 32.52 5.16
C THR A 149 6.70 32.73 3.67
N THR A 150 6.53 33.95 3.18
CA THR A 150 6.91 34.36 1.82
C THR A 150 8.40 34.24 1.53
N ASN A 151 9.24 34.15 2.57
CA ASN A 151 10.70 34.00 2.44
C ASN A 151 11.18 32.56 2.67
N ASP A 152 10.27 31.63 2.95
CA ASP A 152 10.57 30.21 3.14
C ASP A 152 10.30 29.43 1.87
N THR A 153 10.73 28.17 1.83
CA THR A 153 10.50 27.24 0.71
C THR A 153 9.02 27.04 0.35
N CYS A 154 8.08 27.37 1.26
CA CYS A 154 6.65 27.33 0.98
C CYS A 154 6.17 28.52 0.14
N GLY A 155 6.83 29.68 0.27
CA GLY A 155 6.58 30.87 -0.56
C GLY A 155 7.16 30.74 -1.97
N GLU A 156 8.29 30.03 -2.08
CA GLU A 156 8.99 29.81 -3.35
C GLU A 156 8.25 28.85 -4.30
N GLU A 157 8.78 28.74 -5.53
CA GLU A 157 8.36 27.70 -6.46
C GLU A 157 8.80 26.31 -5.96
N ILE A 158 7.85 25.37 -5.92
CA ILE A 158 8.06 24.02 -5.38
C ILE A 158 8.44 23.07 -6.50
N THR A 159 9.56 22.36 -6.32
CA THR A 159 10.08 21.37 -7.27
C THR A 159 10.01 19.93 -6.74
N THR A 160 9.62 19.75 -5.48
CA THR A 160 9.43 18.43 -4.87
C THR A 160 8.14 17.78 -5.36
N THR A 161 7.98 16.49 -5.11
CA THR A 161 6.74 15.79 -5.45
C THR A 161 5.57 16.24 -4.56
N ALA A 162 4.40 16.39 -5.17
CA ALA A 162 3.16 16.65 -4.45
C ALA A 162 2.75 15.44 -3.59
N ARG A 163 2.05 15.68 -2.49
CA ARG A 163 1.61 14.65 -1.54
C ARG A 163 0.13 14.37 -1.71
N LEU A 164 -0.28 13.12 -1.45
CA LEU A 164 -1.68 12.70 -1.44
C LEU A 164 -2.51 13.58 -0.50
N CYS A 165 -3.67 14.02 -0.98
CA CYS A 165 -4.68 14.64 -0.11
C CYS A 165 -5.22 13.61 0.88
N ARG A 166 -5.42 14.02 2.13
CA ARG A 166 -5.87 13.12 3.20
C ARG A 166 -7.29 12.65 2.95
N PHE A 167 -8.19 13.58 2.68
CA PHE A 167 -9.58 13.27 2.39
C PHE A 167 -9.76 13.00 0.91
N PHE A 168 -10.64 12.05 0.60
CA PHE A 168 -11.13 11.87 -0.76
C PHE A 168 -12.33 12.78 -0.99
N ASP A 169 -12.20 13.67 -1.96
CA ASP A 169 -13.29 14.46 -2.52
C ASP A 169 -13.13 14.46 -4.05
N VAL A 170 -14.20 14.13 -4.77
CA VAL A 170 -14.19 14.07 -6.23
C VAL A 170 -14.02 15.45 -6.87
N GLN A 171 -14.33 16.51 -6.11
CA GLN A 171 -14.17 17.90 -6.51
C GLN A 171 -13.02 18.57 -5.74
N ASP A 172 -12.11 17.80 -5.15
CA ASP A 172 -10.98 18.41 -4.45
C ASP A 172 -10.09 19.21 -5.40
N GLN A 173 -9.51 20.27 -4.88
CA GLN A 173 -8.62 21.17 -5.60
C GLN A 173 -7.39 21.45 -4.73
N CYS A 174 -6.30 21.88 -5.35
CA CYS A 174 -5.18 22.41 -4.57
C CYS A 174 -5.40 23.89 -4.29
N PHE A 175 -4.93 24.39 -3.16
CA PHE A 175 -4.96 25.81 -2.84
C PHE A 175 -3.58 26.37 -2.48
N VAL A 176 -3.46 27.70 -2.63
CA VAL A 176 -2.42 28.54 -2.03
C VAL A 176 -3.13 29.70 -1.31
N ASN A 177 -2.95 29.80 0.00
CA ASN A 177 -3.48 30.87 0.84
C ASN A 177 -2.34 31.80 1.25
N VAL A 178 -2.50 33.10 1.04
CA VAL A 178 -1.50 34.11 1.41
C VAL A 178 -2.15 35.20 2.25
N VAL A 179 -1.71 35.34 3.50
CA VAL A 179 -2.21 36.35 4.43
C VAL A 179 -1.03 37.06 5.09
N GLY A 180 -0.78 38.30 4.68
CA GLY A 180 0.42 39.02 5.11
C GLY A 180 1.68 38.34 4.57
N ASP A 181 2.56 37.91 5.47
CA ASP A 181 3.77 37.15 5.17
C ASP A 181 3.56 35.62 5.27
N ARG A 182 2.40 35.14 5.70
CA ARG A 182 2.10 33.71 5.84
C ARG A 182 1.66 33.12 4.51
N VAL A 183 2.27 31.99 4.13
CA VAL A 183 1.89 31.18 2.98
C VAL A 183 1.48 29.79 3.45
N GLU A 184 0.35 29.31 2.98
CA GLU A 184 -0.16 27.97 3.24
C GLU A 184 -0.60 27.31 1.93
N ARG A 185 -0.18 26.08 1.70
CA ARG A 185 -0.57 25.28 0.54
C ARG A 185 -1.17 23.98 1.02
N GLY A 186 -2.19 23.50 0.34
CA GLY A 186 -2.80 22.22 0.68
C GLY A 186 -3.90 21.80 -0.26
N CYS A 187 -4.64 20.78 0.17
CA CYS A 187 -5.85 20.32 -0.49
C CYS A 187 -7.06 21.07 0.07
N LEU A 188 -7.97 21.48 -0.80
CA LEU A 188 -9.11 22.33 -0.45
C LEU A 188 -10.02 21.62 0.56
N SER A 189 -10.20 20.31 0.41
CA SER A 189 -10.97 19.46 1.33
C SER A 189 -10.46 19.48 2.78
N GLU A 190 -9.21 19.93 3.01
CA GLU A 190 -8.55 20.00 4.32
C GLU A 190 -8.55 21.43 4.91
N SER A 191 -9.02 22.44 4.17
CA SER A 191 -9.05 23.84 4.60
C SER A 191 -10.44 24.45 4.55
N GLU A 192 -11.09 24.58 5.71
CA GLU A 192 -12.41 25.20 5.80
C GLU A 192 -12.38 26.70 5.44
N PHE A 193 -11.24 27.37 5.71
CA PHE A 193 -11.06 28.77 5.35
C PHE A 193 -11.09 28.97 3.84
N CYS A 194 -10.30 28.21 3.08
CA CYS A 194 -10.27 28.36 1.63
C CYS A 194 -11.51 27.82 0.91
N ARG A 195 -12.26 26.92 1.56
CA ARG A 195 -13.57 26.48 1.05
C ARG A 195 -14.66 27.56 1.15
N THR A 196 -14.54 28.47 2.12
CA THR A 196 -15.57 29.47 2.42
C THR A 196 -15.18 30.88 2.01
N THR A 197 -13.89 31.17 1.87
CA THR A 197 -13.35 32.50 1.61
C THR A 197 -12.46 32.49 0.37
N GLU A 198 -12.84 33.23 -0.67
CA GLU A 198 -12.08 33.30 -1.94
C GLU A 198 -10.96 34.35 -1.90
N GLN A 199 -11.03 35.34 -1.01
CA GLN A 199 -10.28 36.58 -1.18
C GLN A 199 -8.76 36.43 -1.05
N ASN A 200 -8.28 35.43 -0.29
CA ASN A 200 -6.86 35.15 -0.07
C ASN A 200 -6.45 33.74 -0.53
N CYS A 201 -7.38 32.97 -1.08
CA CYS A 201 -7.16 31.58 -1.46
C CYS A 201 -7.22 31.43 -2.97
N HIS A 202 -6.11 31.03 -3.55
CA HIS A 202 -5.99 30.72 -4.97
C HIS A 202 -6.10 29.22 -5.16
N VAL A 203 -7.15 28.77 -5.83
CA VAL A 203 -7.41 27.36 -6.11
C VAL A 203 -7.01 27.00 -7.53
N CYS A 204 -6.61 25.75 -7.74
CA CYS A 204 -6.31 25.20 -9.05
C CYS A 204 -6.64 23.71 -9.13
N ASP A 205 -6.90 23.25 -10.35
CA ASP A 205 -7.21 21.85 -10.65
C ASP A 205 -5.99 21.09 -11.17
N GLY A 206 -5.82 19.86 -10.70
CA GLY A 206 -4.78 18.94 -11.17
C GLY A 206 -3.65 18.70 -10.17
N HIS A 207 -2.94 17.59 -10.35
CA HIS A 207 -1.88 17.16 -9.45
C HIS A 207 -0.76 18.20 -9.35
N GLY A 208 -0.47 18.66 -8.14
CA GLY A 208 0.62 19.59 -7.84
C GLY A 208 0.49 20.95 -8.52
N CYS A 209 -0.69 21.35 -9.00
CA CYS A 209 -0.87 22.62 -9.72
C CYS A 209 -0.50 23.85 -8.87
N ASN A 210 -0.52 23.71 -7.54
CA ASN A 210 -0.15 24.74 -6.57
C ASN A 210 1.37 24.80 -6.33
N PHE A 211 2.19 24.65 -7.37
CA PHE A 211 3.66 24.64 -7.28
C PHE A 211 4.30 26.03 -7.43
N ARG A 212 3.66 26.97 -8.12
CA ARG A 212 4.25 28.28 -8.48
C ARG A 212 4.59 29.14 -7.26
N HIS A 213 5.53 30.07 -7.42
CA HIS A 213 5.82 31.10 -6.42
C HIS A 213 4.54 31.81 -5.93
N TYR A 214 4.45 32.13 -4.64
CA TYR A 214 3.21 32.60 -3.99
C TYR A 214 2.61 33.84 -4.69
N ALA A 215 3.45 34.74 -5.17
CA ALA A 215 3.03 35.96 -5.86
C ALA A 215 2.41 35.68 -7.25
N ASP A 216 2.79 34.58 -7.90
CA ASP A 216 2.29 34.21 -9.22
C ASP A 216 1.03 33.35 -9.12
N GLY A 217 0.93 32.53 -8.07
CA GLY A 217 -0.29 31.79 -7.73
C GLY A 217 -1.50 32.72 -7.53
N ALA A 218 -1.23 33.95 -7.06
CA ALA A 218 -2.26 34.96 -6.85
C ALA A 218 -2.81 35.62 -8.12
N MET A 219 -2.16 35.46 -9.27
CA MET A 219 -2.43 36.27 -10.46
C MET A 219 -3.30 35.60 -11.53
N SER A 220 -3.86 34.41 -11.29
CA SER A 220 -4.66 33.69 -12.31
C SER A 220 -5.93 34.41 -12.78
N ILE A 221 -6.37 35.50 -12.13
CA ILE A 221 -7.56 36.27 -12.55
C ILE A 221 -7.20 37.49 -13.43
N VAL A 222 -5.95 37.96 -13.47
CA VAL A 222 -5.62 39.28 -14.09
C VAL A 222 -5.16 39.19 -15.55
N VAL A 223 -4.97 37.99 -16.10
CA VAL A 223 -4.46 37.82 -17.48
C VAL A 223 -5.57 37.85 -18.54
N SER A 224 -6.85 37.84 -18.16
CA SER A 224 -7.95 37.82 -19.15
C SER A 224 -8.27 39.22 -19.73
N MET A 225 -8.16 40.31 -18.96
CA MET A 225 -8.57 41.64 -19.45
C MET A 225 -7.52 42.35 -20.31
N LYS A 226 -6.23 42.26 -19.97
CA LYS A 226 -5.19 42.98 -20.74
C LYS A 226 -4.93 42.35 -22.11
N THR A 227 -5.06 41.03 -22.22
CA THR A 227 -4.91 40.30 -23.50
C THR A 227 -6.07 40.59 -24.45
N LEU A 228 -7.32 40.69 -23.94
CA LEU A 228 -8.48 41.08 -24.73
C LEU A 228 -8.35 42.51 -25.29
N ILE A 229 -7.86 43.45 -24.50
CA ILE A 229 -7.66 44.84 -24.93
C ILE A 229 -6.60 44.93 -26.04
N VAL A 230 -5.49 44.19 -25.91
CA VAL A 230 -4.45 44.15 -26.95
C VAL A 230 -4.97 43.49 -28.23
N ALA A 231 -5.76 42.41 -28.13
CA ALA A 231 -6.37 41.77 -29.29
C ALA A 231 -7.40 42.67 -30.00
N LEU A 232 -8.22 43.41 -29.25
CA LEU A 232 -9.18 44.38 -29.78
C LEU A 232 -8.48 45.55 -30.48
N LEU A 233 -7.41 46.09 -29.88
CA LEU A 233 -6.63 47.17 -30.49
C LEU A 233 -5.92 46.71 -31.79
N ALA A 234 -5.40 45.49 -31.81
CA ALA A 234 -4.80 44.90 -33.02
C ALA A 234 -5.83 44.70 -34.14
N ALA A 235 -7.05 44.27 -33.82
CA ALA A 235 -8.13 44.09 -34.79
C ALA A 235 -8.59 45.44 -35.40
N VAL A 236 -8.72 46.50 -34.59
CA VAL A 236 -9.07 47.85 -35.05
C VAL A 236 -7.97 48.44 -35.94
N ALA A 237 -6.70 48.27 -35.55
CA ALA A 237 -5.57 48.73 -36.36
C ALA A 237 -5.51 48.00 -37.71
N TYR A 238 -5.72 46.68 -37.72
CA TYR A 238 -5.73 45.89 -38.95
C TYR A 238 -6.91 46.23 -39.87
N GLY A 239 -8.09 46.52 -39.30
CA GLY A 239 -9.25 46.99 -40.06
C GLY A 239 -9.03 48.37 -40.71
N SER A 240 -8.30 49.25 -40.03
CA SER A 240 -7.99 50.62 -40.52
C SER A 240 -6.93 50.65 -41.63
N LEU A 241 -6.11 49.60 -41.76
CA LEU A 241 -5.10 49.44 -42.81
C LEU A 241 -5.65 48.83 -44.11
N LYS A 242 -6.88 48.31 -44.07
CA LYS A 242 -7.52 47.58 -45.18
C LYS A 242 -8.59 48.42 -45.93
N GLN A 243 -8.70 49.70 -45.61
CA GLN A 243 -9.60 50.69 -46.21
C GLN A 243 -8.78 51.75 -46.95
#